data_AF-A0A7K9JB26-F1
#
_entry.id   AF-A0A7K9JB26-F1
#
_cell.length_a   1.000
_cell.length_b   1.000
_cell.length_c   1.000
_cell.angle_alpha   90.00
_cell.angle_beta   90.00
_cell.angle_gamma   90.00
#
_symmetry.space_group_name_H-M   'P 1'
#
loop_
_entity.id
_entity.type
_entity.pdbx_description
1 polymer ?
#
loop_
_entity_poly.entity_id
_entity_poly.type
_entity_poly.pdbx_seq_one_letter_code
_entity_poly.pdbx_strand_id
1 'polypeptide(L)' 'PSEQVLCSARASVLLYDEAQRQWVPAGGPPQSPSCVQLFHQPSTHSFRLVGRRLHPEQQV' A
#
# COMPACT_ATOMS: atom_id res chain seq x y z
N PRO A 1 -15.10 -19.37 0.24
CA PRO A 1 -13.65 -19.03 0.31
C PRO A 1 -13.45 -17.64 0.91
N SER A 2 -12.54 -17.51 1.88
CA SER A 2 -12.15 -16.21 2.42
C SER A 2 -11.08 -15.57 1.54
N GLU A 3 -10.93 -14.26 1.68
CA GLU A 3 -9.85 -13.52 1.02
C GLU A 3 -8.47 -13.99 1.50
N GLN A 4 -7.49 -14.08 0.58
CA GLN A 4 -6.13 -14.54 0.88
C GLN A 4 -5.07 -13.55 0.39
N VAL A 5 -3.98 -13.41 1.15
CA VAL A 5 -2.79 -12.67 0.74
C VAL A 5 -1.94 -13.57 -0.17
N LEU A 6 -1.61 -13.08 -1.36
CA LEU A 6 -0.74 -13.79 -2.30
C LEU A 6 0.73 -13.42 -2.11
N CYS A 7 1.02 -12.13 -1.90
CA CYS A 7 2.36 -11.64 -1.66
C CYS A 7 2.35 -10.35 -0.82
N SER A 8 3.50 -10.05 -0.24
CA SER A 8 3.73 -8.87 0.60
C SER A 8 5.07 -8.24 0.25
N ALA A 9 5.13 -6.92 0.24
CA ALA A 9 6.35 -6.16 0.00
C ALA A 9 6.41 -4.90 0.88
N ARG A 10 7.62 -4.37 1.08
CA ARG A 10 7.83 -3.07 1.72
C ARG A 10 8.14 -2.04 0.64
N ALA A 11 7.34 -0.97 0.55
CA ALA A 11 7.49 0.04 -0.49
C ALA A 11 6.97 1.42 -0.06
N SER A 12 7.49 2.48 -0.68
CA SER A 12 6.87 3.80 -0.67
C SER A 12 5.71 3.82 -1.66
N VAL A 13 4.51 4.16 -1.20
CA VAL A 13 3.31 4.25 -2.05
C VAL A 13 3.14 5.69 -2.50
N LEU A 14 3.14 5.90 -3.81
CA LEU A 14 3.01 7.21 -4.43
C LEU A 14 1.75 7.22 -5.33
N LEU A 15 1.09 8.37 -5.41
CA LEU A 15 0.05 8.67 -6.39
C LEU A 15 0.61 9.67 -7.38
N TYR A 16 0.26 9.54 -8.64
CA TYR A 16 0.65 10.52 -9.65
C TYR A 16 -0.36 11.68 -9.64
N ASP A 17 0.14 12.89 -9.40
CA ASP A 17 -0.62 14.13 -9.55
C ASP A 17 -0.43 14.64 -10.99
N GLU A 18 -1.48 14.52 -11.81
CA GLU A 18 -1.47 14.96 -13.21
C GLU A 18 -1.35 16.48 -13.36
N ALA A 19 -1.94 17.27 -12.45
CA ALA A 19 -1.91 18.72 -12.53
C ALA A 19 -0.49 19.27 -12.29
N GLN A 20 0.24 18.61 -11.40
CA GLN A 20 1.62 18.96 -11.06
C GLN A 20 2.66 18.09 -11.77
N ARG A 21 2.22 17.07 -12.51
CA ARG A 21 3.05 16.08 -13.22
C ARG A 21 4.12 15.43 -12.33
N GLN A 22 3.78 15.14 -11.09
CA GLN A 22 4.73 14.61 -10.10
C GLN A 22 4.14 13.46 -9.30
N TRP A 23 5.01 12.63 -8.76
CA TRP A 23 4.63 11.59 -7.82
C TRP A 23 4.54 12.17 -6.40
N VAL A 24 3.37 12.08 -5.78
CA VAL A 24 3.12 12.55 -4.40
C VAL A 24 2.87 11.36 -3.46
N PRO A 25 3.29 11.41 -2.18
CA PRO A 25 3.05 10.32 -1.25
C PRO A 25 1.56 10.05 -1.00
N ALA A 26 1.19 8.77 -1.00
CA ALA A 26 -0.19 8.36 -0.75
C ALA A 26 -0.57 8.56 0.73
N GLY A 27 -1.63 9.33 0.97
CA GLY A 27 -2.26 9.49 2.29
C GLY A 27 -1.60 10.51 3.23
N GLY A 28 -0.87 11.49 2.71
CA GLY A 28 -0.28 12.59 3.49
C GLY A 28 1.24 12.63 3.45
N PRO A 29 1.89 13.46 4.29
CA PRO A 29 3.34 13.66 4.24
C PRO A 29 4.13 12.34 4.38
N PRO A 30 5.31 12.23 3.74
CA PRO A 30 6.11 11.02 3.78
C PRO A 30 6.74 10.86 5.16
N GLN A 31 6.24 9.92 5.96
CA GLN A 31 6.79 9.62 7.28
C GLN A 31 7.29 8.18 7.42
N SER A 32 6.88 7.25 6.55
CA SER A 32 7.36 5.87 6.57
C SER A 32 7.00 5.06 5.32
N PRO A 33 7.76 3.97 5.01
CA PRO A 33 7.35 3.00 4.02
C PRO A 33 6.09 2.23 4.47
N SER A 34 5.38 1.66 3.51
CA SER A 34 4.20 0.85 3.74
C SER A 34 4.48 -0.64 3.58
N CYS A 35 3.77 -1.47 4.34
CA CYS A 35 3.56 -2.87 3.99
C CYS A 35 2.45 -2.92 2.94
N VAL A 36 2.79 -3.40 1.75
CA VAL A 36 1.90 -3.50 0.59
C VAL A 36 1.58 -4.97 0.35
N GLN A 37 0.29 -5.31 0.32
CA GLN A 37 -0.18 -6.68 0.17
C GLN A 37 -1.12 -6.80 -1.03
N LEU A 38 -0.94 -7.85 -1.83
CA LEU A 38 -1.87 -8.27 -2.87
C LEU A 38 -2.83 -9.31 -2.28
N PHE A 39 -4.12 -9.01 -2.32
CA PHE A 39 -5.18 -9.91 -1.90
C PHE A 39 -5.93 -10.48 -3.11
N HIS A 40 -6.36 -11.73 -3.00
CA HIS A 40 -7.24 -12.41 -3.94
C HIS A 40 -8.52 -12.83 -3.24
N GLN A 41 -9.67 -12.48 -3.83
CA GLN A 41 -10.99 -12.91 -3.41
C GLN A 41 -11.56 -13.93 -4.41
N PRO A 42 -11.47 -15.25 -4.12
CA PRO A 42 -11.83 -16.27 -5.10
C PRO A 42 -13.32 -16.28 -5.46
N SER A 43 -14.20 -15.83 -4.56
CA SER A 43 -15.65 -15.82 -4.80
C SER A 43 -16.08 -14.81 -5.85
N THR A 44 -15.34 -13.70 -6.01
CA THR A 44 -15.64 -12.63 -6.97
C THR A 44 -14.58 -12.54 -8.07
N HIS A 45 -13.60 -13.45 -8.08
CA HIS A 45 -12.44 -13.41 -8.98
C HIS A 45 -11.76 -12.02 -9.02
N SER A 46 -11.70 -11.35 -7.87
CA SER A 46 -11.19 -9.99 -7.76
C SER A 46 -9.86 -9.95 -7.03
N PHE A 47 -9.05 -8.96 -7.38
CA PHE A 47 -7.79 -8.66 -6.71
C PHE A 47 -7.84 -7.25 -6.13
N ARG A 48 -7.19 -7.05 -4.99
CA ARG A 48 -6.98 -5.71 -4.43
C ARG A 48 -5.57 -5.57 -3.89
N LEU A 49 -5.04 -4.35 -3.98
CA LEU A 49 -3.75 -3.98 -3.45
C LEU A 49 -3.97 -3.05 -2.25
N VAL A 50 -3.34 -3.36 -1.11
CA VAL A 50 -3.53 -2.59 0.13
C VAL A 50 -2.18 -2.19 0.68
N GLY A 51 -1.93 -0.89 0.78
CA GLY A 51 -0.77 -0.33 1.46
C GLY A 51 -1.13 0.16 2.86
N ARG A 52 -0.47 -0.36 3.90
CA ARG A 52 -0.57 0.15 5.28
C ARG A 52 0.76 0.75 5.69
N ARG A 53 0.74 2.02 6.10
CA ARG A 53 1.95 2.69 6.62
C ARG A 53 2.47 1.91 7.82
N LEU A 54 3.77 1.64 7.80
CA LEU A 54 4.46 1.11 8.97
C LEU A 54 4.64 2.27 9.95
N HIS A 55 4.24 2.13 11.21
CA HIS A 55 4.63 3.12 12.20
C HIS A 55 6.17 3.11 12.29
N PRO A 56 6.83 4.26 12.42
CA PRO A 56 8.24 4.25 12.80
C PRO A 56 8.34 3.43 14.09
N GLU A 57 9.27 2.48 14.14
CA GLU A 57 9.60 1.81 15.39
C GLU A 57 9.93 2.91 16.40
N GLN A 58 9.25 2.95 17.55
CA GLN A 58 9.68 3.83 18.63
C GLN A 58 11.10 3.39 19.00
N GLN A 59 12.09 4.22 18.69
CA GLN A 59 13.38 4.14 19.36
C GLN A 59 13.11 4.44 20.84
N VAL A 60 13.21 3.40 21.66
CA VAL A 60 13.26 3.48 23.13
C VAL A 60 14.60 4.02 23.58
#